data_AF-A0A946W8Q6-F1
#
_entry.id   AF-A0A946W8Q6-F1
#
_cell.length_a   1.000
_cell.length_b   1.000
_cell.length_c   1.000
_cell.angle_alpha   90.00
_cell.angle_beta   90.00
_cell.angle_gamma   90.00
#
_symmetry.space_group_name_H-M   'P 1'
#
loop_
_entity.id
_entity.type
_entity.pdbx_description
1 polymer ?
#
loop_
_entity_poly.entity_id
_entity_poly.type
_entity_poly.pdbx_seq_one_letter_code
_entity_poly.pdbx_strand_id
1 'polypeptide(L)'
;MVSALLLLSLVSACLIYYYKSMASNQRIEEYHYKVIKTYKSFEIRRYEEALFTSIRLNSASYKQGSSKGFSILANYIFGGNDRKQRIAMTSPVAMTLEDNMRVMFMIPNVLERGDMPLP
;
A
#
# COMPACT_ATOMS: atom_id res chain seq x y z
N MET A 1 -24.51 -36.51 23.57
CA MET A 1 -25.31 -35.58 22.72
C MET A 1 -24.84 -34.14 22.87
N VAL A 2 -24.79 -33.57 24.08
CA VAL A 2 -24.32 -32.19 24.31
C VAL A 2 -22.88 -31.94 23.83
N SER A 3 -21.97 -32.90 24.07
CA SER A 3 -20.58 -32.83 23.60
C SER A 3 -20.44 -32.77 22.07
N ALA A 4 -21.30 -33.48 21.33
CA ALA A 4 -21.30 -33.47 19.87
C ALA A 4 -21.83 -32.14 19.30
N LEU A 5 -22.84 -31.54 19.95
CA LEU A 5 -23.35 -30.20 19.63
C LEU A 5 -22.30 -29.11 19.86
N LEU A 6 -21.54 -29.20 20.95
CA LEU A 6 -20.43 -28.27 21.23
C LEU A 6 -19.32 -28.38 20.17
N LEU A 7 -18.95 -29.60 19.77
CA LEU A 7 -17.96 -29.84 18.72
C LEU A 7 -18.40 -29.27 17.37
N LEU A 8 -19.66 -29.49 16.97
CA LEU A 8 -20.21 -28.90 15.74
C LEU A 8 -20.19 -27.36 15.77
N SER A 9 -20.52 -26.76 16.92
CA SER A 9 -20.53 -25.31 17.07
C SER A 9 -19.13 -24.70 16.93
N LEU A 10 -18.12 -25.38 17.48
CA LEU A 10 -16.72 -24.95 17.42
C LEU A 10 -16.15 -25.05 16.00
N VAL A 11 -16.45 -26.17 15.32
CA VAL A 11 -16.07 -26.36 13.90
C VAL A 11 -16.73 -25.30 13.02
N SER A 12 -18.02 -25.03 13.24
CA SER A 12 -18.76 -24.00 12.50
C SER A 12 -18.16 -22.60 12.72
N ALA A 13 -17.81 -22.25 13.95
CA ALA A 13 -17.16 -20.98 14.27
C ALA A 13 -15.79 -20.84 13.60
N CYS A 14 -14.97 -21.91 13.60
CA CYS A 14 -13.70 -21.95 12.89
C CYS A 14 -13.87 -21.77 11.37
N LEU A 15 -14.85 -22.46 10.77
CA LEU A 15 -15.16 -22.32 9.36
C LEU A 15 -15.58 -20.89 9.03
N ILE A 16 -16.47 -20.28 9.82
CA ILE A 16 -16.91 -18.89 9.64
C ILE A 16 -15.73 -17.91 9.74
N TYR A 17 -14.83 -18.09 10.71
CA TYR A 17 -13.62 -17.27 10.85
C TYR A 17 -12.69 -17.41 9.64
N TYR A 18 -12.47 -18.64 9.17
CA TYR A 18 -11.65 -18.94 8.00
C TYR A 18 -12.23 -18.29 6.73
N TYR A 19 -13.53 -18.43 6.48
CA TYR A 19 -14.21 -17.79 5.34
C TYR A 19 -14.10 -16.26 5.39
N LYS A 20 -14.25 -15.64 6.57
CA LYS A 20 -14.06 -14.18 6.73
C LYS A 20 -12.63 -13.72 6.45
N SER A 21 -11.64 -14.48 6.91
CA SER A 21 -10.22 -14.20 6.66
C SER A 21 -9.89 -14.28 5.16
N MET A 22 -10.41 -15.30 4.49
CA MET A 22 -10.19 -15.54 3.06
C MET A 22 -10.94 -14.53 2.16
N ALA A 23 -12.05 -13.96 2.64
CA ALA A 23 -12.82 -12.93 1.92
C ALA A 23 -12.19 -11.52 1.95
N SER A 24 -11.02 -11.35 2.58
CA SER A 24 -10.28 -10.08 2.60
C SER A 24 -9.65 -9.75 1.23
N ASN A 25 -10.49 -9.37 0.27
CA ASN A 25 -10.07 -8.77 -0.99
C ASN A 25 -9.79 -7.27 -0.79
N GLN A 26 -8.63 -6.93 -0.20
CA GLN A 26 -8.18 -5.54 -0.25
C GLN A 26 -7.76 -5.21 -1.68
N ARG A 27 -8.68 -4.60 -2.43
CA ARG A 27 -8.36 -4.00 -3.73
C ARG A 27 -7.39 -2.85 -3.44
N ILE A 28 -6.14 -3.01 -3.86
CA ILE A 28 -5.14 -1.96 -3.76
C ILE A 28 -5.49 -0.92 -4.82
N GLU A 29 -5.58 0.34 -4.40
CA GLU A 29 -5.81 1.43 -5.34
C GLU A 29 -4.60 1.59 -6.26
N GLU A 30 -4.83 1.61 -7.56
CA GLU A 30 -3.78 1.72 -8.57
C GLU A 30 -3.70 3.14 -9.12
N TYR A 31 -2.49 3.62 -9.38
CA TYR A 31 -2.31 4.92 -10.00
C TYR A 31 -2.88 4.91 -11.42
N HIS A 32 -4.00 5.59 -11.62
CA HIS A 32 -4.68 5.61 -12.91
C HIS A 32 -3.83 6.22 -14.02
N TYR A 33 -3.79 5.53 -15.15
CA TYR A 33 -3.14 6.00 -16.37
C TYR A 33 -3.93 5.63 -17.62
N LYS A 34 -3.73 6.42 -18.67
CA LYS A 34 -4.21 6.11 -20.03
C LYS A 34 -3.03 5.71 -20.89
N VAL A 35 -3.13 4.56 -21.55
CA VAL A 35 -2.14 4.15 -22.55
C VAL A 35 -2.38 5.00 -23.80
N ILE A 36 -1.40 5.85 -24.13
CA ILE A 36 -1.45 6.72 -25.30
C ILE A 36 -1.02 5.95 -26.55
N LYS A 37 -0.04 5.05 -26.40
CA LYS A 37 0.45 4.23 -27.51
C LYS A 37 1.16 2.98 -27.00
N THR A 38 0.94 1.86 -27.67
CA THR A 38 1.60 0.58 -27.39
C THR A 38 2.58 0.24 -28.50
N TYR A 39 3.76 -0.23 -28.11
CA TYR A 39 4.78 -0.79 -28.99
C TYR A 39 5.07 -2.24 -28.58
N LYS A 40 5.88 -2.96 -29.36
CA LYS A 40 6.19 -4.37 -29.09
C LYS A 40 6.88 -4.61 -27.73
N SER A 41 7.69 -3.67 -27.25
CA SER A 41 8.52 -3.83 -26.04
C SER A 41 8.17 -2.87 -24.90
N PHE A 42 7.35 -1.85 -25.15
CA PHE A 42 6.99 -0.84 -24.16
C PHE A 42 5.69 -0.13 -24.54
N GLU A 43 5.17 0.67 -23.62
CA GLU A 43 4.03 1.53 -23.85
C GLU A 43 4.26 2.94 -23.30
N ILE A 44 3.56 3.89 -23.88
CA ILE A 44 3.54 5.28 -23.44
C ILE A 44 2.27 5.47 -22.61
N ARG A 45 2.46 5.72 -21.31
CA ARG A 45 1.36 5.98 -20.36
C ARG A 45 1.30 7.46 -20.02
N ARG A 46 0.09 8.00 -19.91
CA ARG A 46 -0.20 9.31 -19.33
C ARG A 46 -0.88 9.10 -17.99
N TYR A 47 -0.22 9.53 -16.92
CA TYR A 47 -0.77 9.49 -15.57
C TYR A 47 -1.58 10.75 -15.29
N GLU A 48 -2.64 10.61 -14.49
CA GLU A 48 -3.42 11.74 -13.97
C GLU A 48 -2.70 12.35 -12.76
N GLU A 49 -3.15 13.49 -12.26
CA GLU A 49 -2.56 14.05 -11.03
C GLU A 49 -2.92 13.18 -9.82
N ALA A 50 -1.94 12.91 -8.97
CA ALA A 50 -2.15 12.21 -7.71
C ALA A 50 -1.28 12.80 -6.60
N LEU A 51 -1.74 12.67 -5.37
CA LEU A 51 -1.00 13.09 -4.19
C LEU A 51 0.01 12.00 -3.82
N PHE A 52 1.25 12.40 -3.53
CA PHE A 52 2.30 11.49 -3.08
C PHE A 52 2.88 11.97 -1.75
N THR A 53 3.11 11.03 -0.83
CA THR A 53 4.10 11.23 0.22
C THR A 53 5.44 10.68 -0.23
N SER A 54 6.53 11.26 0.26
CA SER A 54 7.85 10.85 -0.15
C SER A 54 8.90 11.09 0.91
N ILE A 55 9.96 10.29 0.86
CA ILE A 55 11.15 10.52 1.65
C ILE A 55 12.36 10.68 0.74
N ARG A 56 13.31 11.49 1.19
CA ARG A 56 14.62 11.65 0.55
C ARG A 56 15.65 10.84 1.33
N LEU A 57 16.46 10.07 0.61
CA LEU A 57 17.54 9.29 1.19
C LEU A 57 18.88 9.70 0.58
N ASN A 58 19.87 9.88 1.45
CA ASN A 58 21.27 9.93 1.05
C ASN A 58 21.79 8.47 1.05
N SER A 59 21.54 7.72 -0.02
CA SER A 59 22.02 6.34 -0.14
C SER A 59 22.78 6.16 -1.45
N ALA A 60 23.90 5.47 -1.38
CA ALA A 60 24.78 5.23 -2.52
C ALA A 60 24.28 4.13 -3.47
N SER A 61 23.23 3.37 -3.11
CA SER A 61 22.73 2.26 -3.95
C SER A 61 21.20 2.13 -3.98
N TYR A 62 20.67 1.81 -5.16
CA TYR A 62 19.24 1.59 -5.41
C TYR A 62 18.64 0.52 -4.49
N LYS A 63 19.31 -0.63 -4.35
CA LYS A 63 18.80 -1.75 -3.54
C LYS A 63 18.66 -1.36 -2.07
N GLN A 64 19.64 -0.66 -1.52
CA GLN A 64 19.61 -0.30 -0.11
C GLN A 64 18.53 0.74 0.17
N GLY A 65 18.46 1.82 -0.61
CA GLY A 65 17.50 2.87 -0.29
C GLY A 65 16.08 2.61 -0.82
N SER A 66 15.86 1.74 -1.79
CA SER A 66 14.50 1.24 -2.08
C SER A 66 13.91 0.52 -0.87
N SER A 67 14.64 -0.46 -0.32
CA SER A 67 14.20 -1.21 0.86
C SER A 67 14.09 -0.31 2.09
N LYS A 68 15.13 0.47 2.41
CA LYS A 68 15.12 1.39 3.55
C LYS A 68 13.99 2.42 3.43
N GLY A 69 13.80 2.98 2.24
CA GLY A 69 12.83 4.03 2.05
C GLY A 69 11.40 3.53 2.05
N PHE A 70 11.17 2.36 1.47
CA PHE A 70 9.88 1.70 1.61
C PHE A 70 9.57 1.38 3.07
N SER A 71 10.53 0.85 3.86
CA SER A 71 10.29 0.54 5.28
C SER A 71 9.90 1.77 6.11
N ILE A 72 10.49 2.93 5.84
CA ILE A 72 10.13 4.19 6.52
C ILE A 72 8.70 4.61 6.14
N LEU A 73 8.37 4.59 4.85
CA LEU A 73 7.00 4.90 4.39
C LEU A 73 5.98 3.88 4.91
N ALA A 74 6.34 2.60 4.95
CA ALA A 74 5.52 1.52 5.48
C ALA A 74 5.21 1.73 6.97
N ASN A 75 6.21 2.12 7.77
CA ASN A 75 6.00 2.48 9.17
C ASN A 75 4.96 3.60 9.29
N TYR A 76 5.12 4.68 8.52
CA TYR A 76 4.18 5.80 8.49
C TYR A 76 2.75 5.37 8.13
N ILE A 77 2.55 4.65 7.01
CA ILE A 77 1.20 4.25 6.55
C ILE A 77 0.55 3.20 7.44
N PHE A 78 1.31 2.42 8.21
CA PHE A 78 0.78 1.42 9.14
C PHE A 78 0.60 1.91 10.57
N GLY A 79 0.60 3.23 10.79
CA GLY A 79 0.28 3.83 12.08
C GLY A 79 1.49 4.31 12.88
N GLY A 80 2.68 4.32 12.29
CA GLY A 80 3.84 5.05 12.80
C GLY A 80 3.76 6.53 12.43
N ASN A 81 2.65 7.17 12.79
CA ASN A 81 2.34 8.58 12.62
C ASN A 81 1.64 9.11 13.90
N ASP A 82 1.56 10.42 14.05
CA ASP A 82 1.05 11.11 15.25
C ASP A 82 -0.37 10.68 15.68
N ARG A 83 -1.22 10.30 14.73
CA ARG A 83 -2.60 9.86 14.98
C ARG A 83 -2.77 8.33 15.05
N LYS A 84 -1.69 7.55 14.93
CA LYS A 84 -1.72 6.08 14.79
C LYS A 84 -2.68 5.59 13.70
N GLN A 85 -2.91 6.43 12.69
CA GLN A 85 -3.89 6.19 11.64
C GLN A 85 -3.30 5.22 10.62
N ARG A 86 -4.06 4.20 10.23
CA ARG A 86 -3.68 3.31 9.13
C ARG A 86 -4.15 3.90 7.80
N ILE A 87 -3.23 4.06 6.87
CA ILE A 87 -3.49 4.52 5.50
C ILE A 87 -3.49 3.28 4.60
N ALA A 88 -4.49 3.18 3.73
CA ALA A 88 -4.60 2.06 2.80
C ALA A 88 -3.41 2.01 1.84
N MET A 89 -2.92 0.82 1.51
CA MET A 89 -1.84 0.66 0.52
C MET A 89 -2.33 1.03 -0.88
N THR A 90 -1.41 1.58 -1.68
CA THR A 90 -1.60 1.87 -3.10
C THR A 90 -0.48 1.26 -3.94
N SER A 91 -0.69 1.13 -5.24
CA SER A 91 0.29 0.66 -6.21
C SER A 91 0.43 1.63 -7.38
N PRO A 92 1.63 1.81 -7.97
CA PRO A 92 2.92 1.29 -7.52
C PRO A 92 3.56 2.16 -6.42
N VAL A 93 4.61 1.65 -5.78
CA VAL A 93 5.59 2.48 -5.07
C VAL A 93 6.60 2.97 -6.11
N ALA A 94 6.76 4.28 -6.22
CA ALA A 94 7.63 4.90 -7.21
C ALA A 94 8.95 5.37 -6.58
N MET A 95 9.98 5.48 -7.40
CA MET A 95 11.31 5.88 -6.94
C MET A 95 12.04 6.69 -8.01
N THR A 96 12.75 7.73 -7.59
CA THR A 96 13.62 8.52 -8.47
C THR A 96 15.08 8.11 -8.32
N LEU A 97 15.84 8.17 -9.42
CA LEU A 97 17.27 7.80 -9.49
C LEU A 97 18.21 9.01 -9.51
N GLU A 98 17.72 10.18 -9.11
CA GLU A 98 18.53 11.42 -9.06
C GLU A 98 19.55 11.38 -7.90
N ASP A 99 20.46 12.36 -7.83
CA ASP A 99 21.47 12.52 -6.75
C ASP A 99 20.87 12.39 -5.34
N ASN A 100 19.57 12.67 -5.23
CA ASN A 100 18.78 12.52 -4.03
C ASN A 100 17.63 11.58 -4.28
N MET A 101 17.93 10.31 -4.06
CA MET A 101 16.99 9.22 -4.23
C MET A 101 15.73 9.43 -3.40
N ARG A 102 14.58 9.47 -4.08
CA ARG A 102 13.27 9.66 -3.46
C ARG A 102 12.46 8.39 -3.60
N VAL A 103 11.92 7.89 -2.48
CA VAL A 103 10.90 6.83 -2.51
C VAL A 103 9.55 7.49 -2.28
N MET A 104 8.55 7.12 -3.08
CA MET A 104 7.26 7.78 -3.17
C MET A 104 6.12 6.77 -3.04
N PHE A 105 5.13 7.12 -2.24
CA PHE A 105 3.90 6.35 -2.04
C PHE A 105 2.70 7.23 -2.40
N MET A 106 1.83 6.73 -3.28
CA MET A 106 0.62 7.44 -3.68
C MET A 106 -0.36 7.45 -2.51
N ILE A 107 -0.99 8.59 -2.24
CA ILE A 107 -2.02 8.68 -1.21
C ILE A 107 -3.35 8.20 -1.83
N PRO A 108 -4.09 7.30 -1.16
CA PRO A 108 -5.42 6.88 -1.61
C PRO A 108 -6.35 8.09 -1.79
N ASN A 109 -7.18 8.08 -2.82
CA ASN A 109 -8.06 9.22 -3.14
C ASN A 109 -9.08 9.57 -2.05
N VAL A 110 -9.31 8.68 -1.09
CA VAL A 110 -10.17 8.93 0.09
C VAL A 110 -9.55 9.89 1.11
N LEU A 111 -8.24 10.16 1.01
CA LEU A 111 -7.52 11.05 1.93
C LEU A 111 -7.11 12.34 1.22
N GLU A 112 -7.54 13.47 1.78
CA GLU A 112 -7.10 14.78 1.34
C GLU A 112 -5.80 15.20 2.04
N ARG A 113 -5.09 16.17 1.46
CA ARG A 113 -3.82 16.66 2.01
C ARG A 113 -3.96 17.18 3.44
N GLY A 114 -5.06 17.85 3.77
CA GLY A 114 -5.33 18.40 5.11
C GLY A 114 -5.53 17.31 6.17
N ASP A 115 -5.97 16.13 5.73
CA ASP A 115 -6.27 14.99 6.59
C ASP A 115 -5.10 14.02 6.72
N MET A 116 -3.89 14.42 6.30
CA MET A 116 -2.70 13.58 6.43
C MET A 116 -2.14 13.65 7.86
N PRO A 117 -1.82 12.52 8.50
CA PRO A 117 -1.17 12.53 9.81
C PRO A 117 0.28 12.98 9.67
N LEU A 118 0.85 13.54 10.73
CA LEU A 118 2.25 13.92 10.76
C LEU A 118 3.11 12.67 11.03
N PRO A 119 4.27 12.51 10.36
CA PRO A 119 5.20 11.41 10.63
C PRO A 119 5.68 11.33 12.07
#